data_AF-A0A7U7CVU3-F1
#
_entry.id   AF-A0A7U7CVU3-F1
#
_cell.length_a   1.000
_cell.length_b   1.000
_cell.length_c   1.000
_cell.angle_alpha   90.00
_cell.angle_beta   90.00
_cell.angle_gamma   90.00
#
_symmetry.space_group_name_H-M   'P 1'
#
loop_
_entity.id
_entity.type
_entity.pdbx_description
1 polymer ?
#
loop_
_entity_poly.entity_id
_entity_poly.type
_entity_poly.pdbx_seq_one_letter_code
_entity_poly.pdbx_strand_id
1 'polypeptide(L)' 'MNLTEILSPEFLIDKDFTKKVSDEVYYELQIASSEPSVIVYVYNNSASICIGTGREKDIKIESESQFSRFLETIQNTLS' A
#
# COMPACT_ATOMS: atom_id res chain seq x y z
N MET A 1 -8.13 18.63 -14.08
CA MET A 1 -6.86 18.76 -13.33
C MET A 1 -6.21 17.40 -13.36
N ASN A 2 -5.04 17.25 -13.99
CA ASN A 2 -4.26 16.02 -13.86
C ASN A 2 -3.67 16.02 -12.45
N LEU A 3 -4.25 15.22 -11.56
CA LEU A 3 -3.56 14.81 -10.35
C LEU A 3 -2.35 14.02 -10.85
N THR A 4 -1.16 14.60 -10.76
CA THR A 4 0.08 13.86 -11.02
C THR A 4 0.06 12.66 -10.07
N GLU A 5 -0.01 11.44 -10.62
CA GLU A 5 0.11 10.23 -9.83
C GLU A 5 1.48 10.23 -9.14
N ILE A 6 1.47 10.26 -7.81
CA ILE A 6 2.67 10.25 -6.97
C ILE A 6 3.26 8.85 -6.95
N LEU A 7 2.41 7.82 -6.96
CA LEU A 7 2.83 6.42 -7.11
C LEU A 7 2.47 5.96 -8.51
N SER A 8 3.48 5.61 -9.30
CA SER A 8 3.25 5.04 -10.62
C SER A 8 2.77 3.58 -10.52
N PRO A 9 1.90 3.13 -11.45
CA PRO A 9 1.55 1.71 -11.58
C PRO A 9 2.76 0.79 -11.67
N GLU A 10 3.80 1.21 -12.41
CA GLU A 10 5.04 0.45 -12.59
C GLU A 10 5.78 0.26 -11.27
N PHE A 11 5.88 1.32 -10.47
CA PHE A 11 6.48 1.25 -9.13
C PHE A 11 5.69 0.31 -8.20
N LEU A 12 4.36 0.35 -8.22
CA LEU A 12 3.53 -0.53 -7.40
C LEU A 12 3.74 -2.01 -7.78
N ILE A 13 3.80 -2.29 -9.08
CA ILE A 13 4.07 -3.65 -9.58
C ILE A 13 5.48 -4.13 -9.20
N ASP A 14 6.49 -3.25 -9.25
CA ASP A 14 7.86 -3.56 -8.78
C ASP A 14 7.90 -3.89 -7.27
N LYS A 15 6.99 -3.34 -6.48
CA LYS A 15 6.81 -3.64 -5.04
C LYS A 15 5.86 -4.82 -4.77
N ASP A 16 5.66 -5.69 -5.74
CA ASP A 16 4.79 -6.87 -5.66
C ASP A 16 3.31 -6.59 -5.39
N PHE A 17 2.84 -5.34 -5.61
CA PHE A 17 1.42 -5.07 -5.48
C PHE A 17 0.65 -5.73 -6.62
N THR A 18 -0.46 -6.36 -6.26
CA THR A 18 -1.42 -6.90 -7.22
C THR A 18 -2.44 -5.83 -7.57
N LYS A 19 -2.54 -5.50 -8.86
CA LYS A 19 -3.63 -4.66 -9.36
C LYS A 19 -4.96 -5.41 -9.23
N LYS A 20 -5.95 -4.75 -8.65
CA LYS A 20 -7.33 -5.22 -8.55
C LYS A 20 -8.27 -4.22 -9.20
N VAL A 21 -9.36 -4.75 -9.73
CA VAL A 21 -10.44 -3.98 -10.34
C VAL A 21 -11.73 -4.47 -9.70
N SER A 22 -12.33 -3.62 -8.89
CA SER A 22 -13.68 -3.83 -8.33
C SER A 22 -14.56 -2.69 -8.86
N ASP A 23 -15.08 -1.83 -7.98
CA ASP A 23 -15.77 -0.59 -8.35
C ASP A 23 -14.79 0.54 -8.72
N GLU A 24 -13.57 0.47 -8.20
CA GLU A 24 -12.44 1.33 -8.56
C GLU A 24 -11.16 0.50 -8.77
N VAL A 25 -10.18 1.07 -9.47
CA VAL A 25 -8.87 0.45 -9.65
C VAL A 25 -8.03 0.71 -8.40
N TYR A 26 -7.53 -0.36 -7.80
CA TYR A 26 -6.67 -0.28 -6.63
C TYR A 26 -5.55 -1.31 -6.69
N TYR A 27 -4.55 -1.12 -5.85
CA TYR A 27 -3.43 -2.05 -5.72
C TYR A 27 -3.41 -2.59 -4.29
N GLU A 28 -3.19 -3.89 -4.13
CA GLU A 28 -3.06 -4.51 -2.82
C GLU A 28 -1.73 -5.24 -2.66
N LEU A 29 -1.17 -5.17 -1.47
CA LEU A 29 -0.01 -5.95 -1.06
C LEU A 29 -0.28 -6.56 0.32
N GLN A 30 -0.24 -7.88 0.41
CA GLN A 30 -0.28 -8.59 1.69
C GLN A 30 1.15 -8.75 2.21
N ILE A 31 1.50 -8.02 3.26
CA ILE A 31 2.83 -8.04 3.87
C ILE A 31 2.95 -9.21 4.86
N ALA A 32 1.89 -9.51 5.61
CA ALA A 32 1.86 -10.64 6.54
C ALA A 32 0.52 -11.37 6.47
N SER A 33 0.57 -12.71 6.38
CA SER A 33 -0.60 -13.58 6.31
C SER A 33 -1.00 -14.19 7.66
N SER A 34 -0.10 -14.22 8.65
CA SER A 34 -0.34 -14.70 10.02
C SER A 34 -0.71 -13.54 10.96
N GLU A 35 -1.46 -13.81 12.03
CA GLU A 35 -1.94 -12.75 12.92
C GLU A 35 -0.80 -12.01 13.66
N PRO A 36 -0.81 -10.66 13.67
CA PRO A 36 -1.78 -9.81 12.96
C PRO A 36 -1.48 -9.75 11.45
N SER A 37 -2.46 -10.08 10.62
CA SER A 37 -2.33 -9.97 9.16
C SER A 37 -2.13 -8.51 8.77
N VAL A 38 -1.23 -8.20 7.85
CA VAL A 38 -1.00 -6.82 7.40
C VAL A 38 -1.21 -6.73 5.90
N ILE A 39 -2.15 -5.89 5.50
CA ILE A 39 -2.51 -5.65 4.10
C ILE A 39 -2.45 -4.15 3.84
N VAL A 40 -1.79 -3.76 2.76
CA VAL A 40 -1.69 -2.38 2.28
C VAL A 40 -2.53 -2.25 1.01
N TYR A 41 -3.41 -1.27 0.98
CA TYR A 41 -4.20 -0.90 -0.18
C TYR A 41 -3.77 0.46 -0.68
N VAL A 42 -3.75 0.66 -2.00
CA VAL A 42 -3.42 1.94 -2.63
C VAL A 42 -4.52 2.31 -3.61
N TYR A 43 -5.13 3.48 -3.37
CA TYR A 43 -6.21 4.08 -4.14
C TYR A 43 -5.83 5.52 -4.49
N ASN A 44 -5.71 5.87 -5.77
CA ASN A 44 -5.55 7.26 -6.22
C ASN A 44 -4.52 8.09 -5.41
N ASN A 45 -3.31 7.55 -5.19
CA ASN A 45 -2.22 8.12 -4.36
C ASN A 45 -2.44 8.18 -2.83
N SER A 46 -3.53 7.63 -2.34
CA SER A 46 -3.74 7.36 -0.92
C SER A 46 -3.40 5.90 -0.64
N ALA A 47 -2.75 5.63 0.47
CA ALA A 47 -2.54 4.27 0.95
C ALA A 47 -3.24 4.08 2.27
N SER A 48 -3.94 2.96 2.41
CA SER A 48 -4.63 2.57 3.63
C SER A 48 -4.10 1.21 4.07
N ILE A 49 -3.86 1.05 5.37
CA ILE A 49 -3.21 -0.14 5.91
C ILE A 49 -4.08 -0.77 6.94
N CYS A 50 -4.36 -2.05 6.73
CA CYS A 50 -5.14 -2.88 7.63
C CYS A 50 -4.20 -3.81 8.39
N ILE A 51 -4.23 -3.72 9.72
CA ILE A 51 -3.52 -4.62 10.65
C ILE A 51 -4.55 -5.43 11.44
N GLY A 52 -4.50 -6.76 11.30
CA GLY A 52 -5.47 -7.69 11.83
C GLY A 52 -6.89 -7.38 11.33
N THR A 53 -7.86 -7.48 12.24
CA THR A 53 -9.29 -7.29 11.94
C THR A 53 -9.84 -5.89 12.19
N GLY A 54 -9.01 -4.90 12.60
CA GLY A 54 -9.60 -3.70 13.21
C GLY A 54 -8.84 -2.38 13.15
N ARG A 55 -7.65 -2.30 12.54
CA ARG A 55 -6.95 -1.00 12.40
C ARG A 55 -6.65 -0.70 10.95
N GLU A 56 -7.49 0.15 10.38
CA GLU A 56 -7.20 0.87 9.16
C GLU A 56 -6.49 2.18 9.52
N LYS A 57 -5.34 2.44 8.89
CA LYS A 57 -4.64 3.70 9.01
C LYS A 57 -4.41 4.27 7.62
N ASP A 58 -4.98 5.45 7.38
CA ASP A 58 -4.69 6.22 6.17
C ASP A 58 -3.31 6.84 6.25
N ILE A 59 -2.61 6.78 5.13
CA ILE A 59 -1.27 7.30 4.94
C ILE A 59 -1.31 8.18 3.72
N LYS A 60 -0.98 9.45 3.96
CA LYS A 60 -0.72 10.40 2.89
C LYS A 60 0.65 10.08 2.30
N ILE A 61 0.67 9.80 1.00
CA ILE A 61 1.90 9.53 0.27
C ILE A 61 2.35 10.82 -0.42
N GLU A 62 3.62 11.18 -0.21
CA GLU A 62 4.21 12.38 -0.80
C GLU A 62 5.32 12.03 -1.81
N SER A 63 5.82 10.79 -1.82
CA SER A 63 6.74 10.26 -2.84
C SER A 63 6.87 8.72 -2.81
N GLU A 64 7.30 8.12 -3.92
CA GLU A 64 7.65 6.68 -4.01
C GLU A 64 8.76 6.28 -3.03
N SER A 65 9.76 7.16 -2.82
CA SER A 65 10.85 6.93 -1.86
C SER A 65 10.36 6.87 -0.42
N GLN A 66 9.43 7.76 -0.03
CA GLN A 66 8.80 7.72 1.29
C GLN A 66 7.99 6.44 1.46
N PHE A 67 7.22 6.07 0.43
CA PHE A 67 6.39 4.87 0.47
C PHE A 67 7.23 3.58 0.55
N SER A 68 8.35 3.51 -0.17
CA SER A 68 9.28 2.37 -0.09
C SER A 68 9.83 2.18 1.33
N ARG A 69 10.34 3.26 1.95
CA ARG A 69 10.83 3.22 3.34
C ARG A 69 9.74 2.81 4.32
N PHE A 70 8.52 3.24 4.05
CA PHE A 70 7.37 2.90 4.85
C PHE A 70 7.07 1.38 4.78
N LEU A 71 7.03 0.79 3.58
CA LEU A 71 6.85 -0.66 3.40
C LEU A 71 7.97 -1.46 4.07
N GLU A 72 9.22 -1.06 3.89
CA GLU A 72 10.39 -1.67 4.54
C GLU A 72 10.27 -1.62 6.07
N THR A 73 9.79 -0.51 6.63
CA THR A 73 9.59 -0.37 8.08
C THR A 73 8.58 -1.36 8.61
N ILE A 74 7.46 -1.57 7.90
CA ILE A 74 6.48 -2.59 8.28
C ILE A 74 7.11 -3.98 8.21
N GLN A 75 7.72 -4.33 7.08
CA GLN A 75 8.32 -5.65 6.88
C GLN A 75 9.35 -6.00 7.96
N ASN A 76 10.22 -5.04 8.30
CA ASN A 76 11.22 -5.20 9.35
C ASN A 76 10.62 -5.30 10.76
N THR A 77 9.46 -4.68 11.00
CA THR A 77 8.78 -4.76 12.31
C THR A 77 8.09 -6.11 12.51
N LEU A 78 7.71 -6.78 11.41
CA LEU A 78 7.00 -8.07 11.43
C LEU A 78 7.93 -9.29 11.29
N SER A 79 9.23 -9.07 11.00
CA SER A 79 10.26 -10.11 10.93
C SER A 79 10.84 -10.44 12.31
#